data_AF-A0A445CWF2-F1
#
_entry.id   AF-A0A445CWF2-F1
#
_cell.length_a   1.000
_cell.length_b   1.000
_cell.length_c   1.000
_cell.angle_alpha   90.00
_cell.angle_beta   90.00
_cell.angle_gamma   90.00
#
_symmetry.space_group_name_H-M   'P 1'
#
loop_
_entity.id
_entity.type
_entity.pdbx_description
1 polymer ?
#
loop_
_entity_poly.entity_id
_entity_poly.type
_entity_poly.pdbx_seq_one_letter_code
_entity_poly.pdbx_strand_id
1 'polypeptide(L)'
;MLSSCICFEIHDGGETLIDVGDCMCSRGALLTLVPKCEIVDDVLNVVVRMLTNTSERQRWFLPTSIMQAAIDGRSMTSGNMTSIRNSYMRTKVDHVTRIYQPMWCDRHWYLMIIDVPQMKLIYLDSLRDPHEADARKTGMLRVALYLEGLTLGKTWLSGEGALRPRFSAFEFEEPDVPQQEGSSMDCGLWVAQ
;
A
#
# COMPACT_ATOMS: atom_id res chain seq x y z
N MET A 1 2.16 24.06 -30.54
CA MET A 1 3.55 23.69 -30.19
C MET A 1 3.48 22.23 -29.76
N LEU A 2 3.84 21.31 -30.66
CA LEU A 2 3.81 19.87 -30.41
C LEU A 2 4.95 19.55 -29.44
N SER A 3 4.63 19.26 -28.18
CA SER A 3 5.61 18.76 -27.22
C SER A 3 5.91 17.32 -27.62
N SER A 4 7.06 17.13 -28.27
CA SER A 4 7.63 15.82 -28.52
C SER A 4 7.80 15.09 -27.19
N CYS A 5 7.01 14.05 -26.93
CA CYS A 5 7.40 13.01 -25.99
C CYS A 5 8.73 12.47 -26.50
N ILE A 6 9.80 12.64 -25.73
CA ILE A 6 11.05 11.93 -25.97
C ILE A 6 10.72 10.47 -25.71
N CYS A 7 10.42 9.72 -26.78
CA CYS A 7 10.57 8.27 -26.75
C CYS A 7 12.05 8.01 -26.49
N PHE A 8 12.41 7.74 -25.24
CA PHE A 8 13.66 7.04 -24.99
C PHE A 8 13.56 5.71 -25.77
N GLU A 9 14.43 5.50 -26.75
CA GLU A 9 14.69 4.16 -27.27
C GLU A 9 15.33 3.37 -26.13
N ILE A 10 14.51 2.61 -25.41
CA ILE A 10 14.96 1.79 -24.30
C ILE A 10 15.52 0.48 -24.89
N HIS A 11 16.85 0.41 -24.98
CA HIS A 11 17.52 -0.89 -25.03
C HIS A 11 17.48 -1.48 -23.60
N ASP A 12 16.64 -2.50 -23.44
CA ASP A 12 16.45 -3.37 -22.26
C ASP A 12 15.78 -2.75 -21.02
N GLY A 13 14.45 -2.58 -21.08
CA GLY A 13 13.63 -2.18 -19.93
C GLY A 13 13.49 -3.25 -18.84
N GLY A 14 13.99 -4.47 -19.08
CA GLY A 14 13.90 -5.60 -18.15
C GLY A 14 15.04 -5.68 -17.13
N GLU A 15 16.11 -4.88 -17.31
CA GLU A 15 17.26 -4.85 -16.40
C GLU A 15 16.82 -4.51 -14.96
N THR A 16 17.10 -5.38 -13.98
CA THR A 16 16.89 -5.09 -12.56
C THR A 16 17.91 -4.07 -12.08
N LEU A 17 17.45 -2.92 -11.60
CA LEU A 17 18.31 -1.84 -11.08
C LEU A 17 18.26 -1.72 -9.56
N ILE A 18 17.17 -2.16 -8.92
CA ILE A 18 17.04 -2.22 -7.46
C ILE A 18 16.65 -3.64 -7.07
N ASP A 19 17.37 -4.20 -6.11
CA ASP A 19 17.05 -5.44 -5.42
C ASP A 19 17.09 -5.19 -3.90
N VAL A 20 15.93 -5.28 -3.25
CA VAL A 20 15.76 -5.12 -1.81
C VAL A 20 15.23 -6.40 -1.16
N GLY A 21 15.64 -7.56 -1.70
CA GLY A 21 15.32 -8.89 -1.20
C GLY A 21 14.20 -9.54 -2.01
N ASP A 22 12.98 -9.55 -1.48
CA ASP A 22 11.80 -10.12 -2.15
C ASP A 22 11.09 -9.12 -3.08
N CYS A 23 11.64 -7.92 -3.23
CA CYS A 23 11.18 -6.92 -4.20
C CYS A 23 12.35 -6.50 -5.10
N MET A 24 12.11 -6.60 -6.40
CA MET A 24 13.00 -6.14 -7.47
C MET A 24 12.30 -5.05 -8.27
N CYS A 25 13.04 -4.06 -8.74
CA CYS A 25 12.51 -3.01 -9.60
C CYS A 25 13.41 -2.84 -10.82
N SER A 26 12.78 -2.92 -11.99
CA SER A 26 13.45 -2.85 -13.28
C SER A 26 13.72 -1.40 -13.70
N ARG A 27 14.61 -1.23 -14.68
CA ARG A 27 14.80 0.05 -15.39
C ARG A 27 13.48 0.57 -15.92
N GLY A 28 12.65 -0.27 -16.53
CA GLY A 28 11.34 0.10 -17.04
C GLY A 28 10.42 0.65 -15.94
N ALA A 29 10.36 -0.01 -14.78
CA ALA A 29 9.57 0.46 -13.65
C ALA A 29 10.11 1.80 -13.11
N LEU A 30 11.42 1.95 -12.95
CA LEU A 30 12.02 3.20 -12.46
C LEU A 30 11.86 4.38 -13.43
N LEU A 31 11.71 4.14 -14.73
CA LEU A 31 11.40 5.21 -15.68
C LEU A 31 10.04 5.85 -15.43
N THR A 32 9.16 5.24 -14.62
CA THR A 32 7.92 5.88 -14.18
C THR A 32 8.13 7.00 -13.15
N LEU A 33 9.34 7.14 -12.60
CA LEU A 33 9.72 8.28 -11.74
C LEU A 33 10.04 9.55 -12.55
N VAL A 34 10.12 9.47 -13.87
CA VAL A 34 10.30 10.65 -14.74
C VAL A 34 9.08 11.58 -14.58
N PRO A 35 9.25 12.92 -14.61
CA PRO A 35 8.13 13.84 -14.44
C PRO A 35 6.97 13.56 -15.39
N LYS A 36 5.74 13.68 -14.87
CA LYS A 36 4.47 13.45 -15.60
C LYS A 36 4.21 12.00 -16.00
N CYS A 37 4.91 11.03 -15.39
CA CYS A 37 4.59 9.62 -15.50
C CYS A 37 3.87 9.13 -14.25
N GLU A 38 2.98 8.16 -14.42
CA GLU A 38 2.29 7.50 -13.32
C GLU A 38 3.21 6.44 -12.70
N ILE A 39 3.45 6.53 -11.40
CA ILE A 39 4.26 5.56 -10.68
C ILE A 39 3.55 4.19 -10.69
N VAL A 40 4.29 3.15 -11.08
CA VAL A 40 3.80 1.77 -11.04
C VAL A 40 4.01 1.12 -9.67
N ASP A 41 3.26 0.06 -9.40
CA ASP A 41 3.27 -0.63 -8.11
C ASP A 41 4.63 -1.25 -7.75
N ASP A 42 5.44 -1.69 -8.72
CA ASP A 42 6.82 -2.16 -8.47
C ASP A 42 7.66 -1.13 -7.70
N VAL A 43 7.54 0.15 -8.07
CA VAL A 43 8.26 1.25 -7.40
C VAL A 43 7.73 1.46 -5.99
N LEU A 44 6.41 1.49 -5.81
CA LEU A 44 5.78 1.60 -4.48
C LEU A 44 6.14 0.42 -3.58
N ASN A 45 6.18 -0.80 -4.11
CA ASN A 45 6.55 -2.00 -3.38
C ASN A 45 8.02 -1.97 -2.90
N VAL A 46 8.93 -1.38 -3.70
CA VAL A 46 10.30 -1.10 -3.23
C VAL A 46 10.30 -0.11 -2.06
N VAL A 47 9.55 0.99 -2.15
CA VAL A 47 9.45 1.96 -1.03
C VAL A 47 8.87 1.30 0.22
N VAL A 48 7.78 0.54 0.08
CA VAL A 48 7.18 -0.27 1.15
C VAL A 48 8.23 -1.19 1.79
N ARG A 49 9.05 -1.86 0.97
CA ARG A 49 10.10 -2.75 1.46
C ARG A 49 11.20 -1.99 2.19
N MET A 50 11.62 -0.84 1.68
CA MET A 50 12.60 0.04 2.35
C MET A 50 12.07 0.51 3.71
N LEU A 51 10.83 1.00 3.76
CA LEU A 51 10.17 1.44 5.00
C LEU A 51 10.00 0.27 5.99
N THR A 52 9.65 -0.91 5.49
CA THR A 52 9.60 -2.14 6.31
C THR A 52 10.95 -2.42 6.93
N ASN A 53 12.05 -2.30 6.20
CA ASN A 53 13.38 -2.61 6.72
C ASN A 53 13.89 -1.58 7.76
N THR A 54 13.54 -0.31 7.60
CA THR A 54 14.07 0.78 8.45
C THR A 54 13.17 1.15 9.62
N SER A 55 11.89 0.79 9.59
CA SER A 55 10.92 1.18 10.63
C SER A 55 10.81 0.20 11.81
N GLU A 56 10.21 0.67 12.90
CA GLU A 56 9.77 -0.14 14.04
C GLU A 56 8.89 -1.33 13.62
N ARG A 57 9.05 -2.46 14.31
CA ARG A 57 8.36 -3.72 13.98
C ARG A 57 6.84 -3.68 14.18
N GLN A 58 6.36 -2.77 15.02
CA GLN A 58 4.94 -2.54 15.29
C GLN A 58 4.22 -1.82 14.14
N ARG A 59 4.97 -1.21 13.21
CA ARG A 59 4.44 -0.63 11.98
C ARG A 59 4.57 -1.64 10.84
N TRP A 60 3.44 -1.93 10.21
CA TRP A 60 3.39 -2.78 9.02
C TRP A 60 3.23 -1.90 7.79
N PHE A 61 4.13 -2.02 6.83
CA PHE A 61 3.98 -1.43 5.50
C PHE A 61 3.69 -2.59 4.56
N LEU A 62 2.51 -2.58 3.95
CA LEU A 62 2.02 -3.72 3.19
C LEU A 62 2.20 -3.51 1.69
N PRO A 63 2.59 -4.56 0.95
CA PRO A 63 2.70 -4.46 -0.50
C PRO A 63 1.33 -4.30 -1.17
N THR A 64 1.31 -3.80 -2.40
CA THR A 64 0.09 -3.62 -3.20
C THR A 64 -0.65 -4.93 -3.46
N SER A 65 0.04 -6.06 -3.42
CA SER A 65 -0.53 -7.40 -3.60
C SER A 65 -1.59 -7.77 -2.54
N ILE A 66 -1.51 -7.22 -1.32
CA ILE A 66 -2.55 -7.39 -0.30
C ILE A 66 -3.84 -6.68 -0.74
N MET A 67 -3.73 -5.45 -1.21
CA MET A 67 -4.86 -4.70 -1.74
C MET A 67 -5.46 -5.39 -2.96
N GLN A 68 -4.64 -5.83 -3.91
CA GLN A 68 -5.10 -6.56 -5.10
C GLN A 68 -5.85 -7.83 -4.73
N ALA A 69 -5.32 -8.65 -3.81
CA ALA A 69 -5.97 -9.87 -3.35
C ALA A 69 -7.34 -9.60 -2.71
N ALA A 70 -7.43 -8.56 -1.88
CA ALA A 70 -8.66 -8.19 -1.19
C ALA A 70 -9.74 -7.62 -2.12
N ILE A 71 -9.35 -6.77 -3.09
CA ILE A 71 -10.29 -6.11 -4.00
C ILE A 71 -10.77 -7.07 -5.09
N ASP A 72 -9.87 -7.86 -5.69
CA ASP A 72 -10.21 -8.81 -6.75
C ASP A 72 -10.87 -10.09 -6.22
N GLY A 73 -10.91 -10.28 -4.89
CA GLY A 73 -11.38 -11.51 -4.26
C GLY A 73 -10.49 -12.73 -4.58
N ARG A 74 -9.22 -12.51 -4.94
CA ARG A 74 -8.28 -13.57 -5.29
C ARG A 74 -7.62 -14.11 -4.03
N SER A 75 -7.65 -15.43 -3.87
CA SER A 75 -6.86 -16.09 -2.84
C SER A 75 -5.39 -16.14 -3.27
N MET A 76 -4.49 -15.65 -2.41
CA MET A 76 -3.06 -15.81 -2.63
C MET A 76 -2.64 -17.27 -2.43
N THR A 77 -1.59 -17.71 -3.12
CA THR A 77 -0.99 -19.01 -2.81
C THR A 77 -0.45 -19.02 -1.38
N SER A 78 -0.43 -20.20 -0.75
CA SER A 78 0.09 -20.36 0.61
C SER A 78 1.55 -19.90 0.75
N GLY A 79 2.36 -20.14 -0.28
CA GLY A 79 3.76 -19.67 -0.36
C GLY A 79 3.87 -18.15 -0.36
N ASN A 80 3.11 -17.47 -1.23
CA ASN A 80 3.14 -16.01 -1.31
C ASN A 80 2.64 -15.37 0.00
N MET A 81 1.57 -15.92 0.58
CA MET A 81 1.04 -15.44 1.85
C MET A 81 2.04 -15.61 2.99
N THR A 82 2.74 -16.74 3.04
CA THR A 82 3.79 -16.98 4.05
C THR A 82 4.95 -16.01 3.90
N SER A 83 5.36 -15.72 2.65
CA SER A 83 6.40 -14.73 2.37
C SER A 83 5.99 -13.34 2.86
N ILE A 84 4.78 -12.88 2.51
CA ILE A 84 4.30 -11.56 2.93
C ILE A 84 4.23 -11.45 4.45
N ARG A 85 3.67 -12.47 5.11
CA ARG A 85 3.59 -12.54 6.57
C ARG A 85 4.98 -12.36 7.20
N ASN A 86 5.97 -13.11 6.73
CA ASN A 86 7.30 -13.10 7.33
C ASN A 86 8.06 -11.80 7.03
N SER A 87 7.87 -11.24 5.84
CA SER A 87 8.57 -10.03 5.39
C SER A 87 7.99 -8.74 5.96
N TYR A 88 6.66 -8.59 5.97
CA TYR A 88 5.99 -7.30 6.19
C TYR A 88 5.22 -7.21 7.50
N MET A 89 4.68 -8.33 8.00
CA MET A 89 3.85 -8.38 9.21
C MET A 89 4.69 -8.82 10.42
N ARG A 90 5.71 -8.02 10.75
CA ARG A 90 6.86 -8.39 11.62
C ARG A 90 6.58 -8.48 13.13
N THR A 91 5.32 -8.35 13.55
CA THR A 91 4.91 -8.48 14.95
C THR A 91 3.60 -9.27 15.08
N LYS A 92 3.15 -9.52 16.31
CA LYS A 92 1.81 -10.08 16.57
C LYS A 92 0.75 -9.00 16.33
N VAL A 93 -0.44 -9.40 15.87
CA VAL A 93 -1.48 -8.46 15.43
C VAL A 93 -1.98 -7.56 16.56
N ASP A 94 -1.96 -8.06 17.79
CA ASP A 94 -2.33 -7.34 19.01
C ASP A 94 -1.26 -6.33 19.48
N HIS A 95 -0.06 -6.34 18.88
CA HIS A 95 1.01 -5.37 19.15
C HIS A 95 1.20 -4.36 18.00
N VAL A 96 0.40 -4.45 16.94
CA VAL A 96 0.49 -3.51 15.82
C VAL A 96 0.01 -2.14 16.24
N THR A 97 0.75 -1.11 15.88
CA THR A 97 0.36 0.29 16.14
C THR A 97 -0.20 0.95 14.89
N ARG A 98 0.43 0.72 13.73
CA ARG A 98 -0.03 1.26 12.44
C ARG A 98 0.17 0.28 11.29
N ILE A 99 -0.78 0.26 10.37
CA ILE A 99 -0.69 -0.46 9.10
C ILE A 99 -0.82 0.54 7.97
N TYR A 100 0.14 0.56 7.06
CA TYR A 100 0.17 1.41 5.88
C TYR A 100 -0.05 0.54 4.65
N GLN A 101 -1.09 0.86 3.88
CA GLN A 101 -1.43 0.13 2.67
C GLN A 101 -1.64 1.13 1.53
N PRO A 102 -0.75 1.14 0.53
CA PRO A 102 -1.02 1.78 -0.75
C PRO A 102 -2.27 1.16 -1.39
N MET A 103 -3.18 2.02 -1.81
CA MET A 103 -4.47 1.65 -2.40
C MET A 103 -4.56 2.17 -3.83
N TRP A 104 -5.19 1.40 -4.70
CA TRP A 104 -5.40 1.74 -6.10
C TRP A 104 -6.88 1.66 -6.43
N CYS A 105 -7.42 2.73 -7.02
CA CYS A 105 -8.78 2.74 -7.56
C CYS A 105 -8.83 3.73 -8.72
N ASP A 106 -9.43 3.35 -9.84
CA ASP A 106 -9.72 4.23 -10.99
C ASP A 106 -8.53 5.10 -11.44
N ARG A 107 -7.38 4.45 -11.61
CA ARG A 107 -6.11 5.09 -12.02
C ARG A 107 -5.55 6.11 -11.04
N HIS A 108 -5.81 5.90 -9.75
CA HIS A 108 -5.37 6.80 -8.72
C HIS A 108 -4.81 6.04 -7.51
N TRP A 109 -3.63 6.48 -7.06
CA TRP A 109 -3.02 6.02 -5.83
C TRP A 109 -3.48 6.89 -4.65
N TYR A 110 -3.88 6.24 -3.57
CA TYR A 110 -4.16 6.86 -2.28
C TYR A 110 -3.65 5.96 -1.16
N LEU A 111 -3.58 6.47 0.06
CA LEU A 111 -3.01 5.73 1.19
C LEU A 111 -4.08 5.46 2.25
N MET A 112 -4.21 4.18 2.62
CA MET A 112 -4.93 3.77 3.82
C MET A 112 -3.95 3.61 4.97
N ILE A 113 -4.26 4.24 6.11
CA ILE A 113 -3.59 3.98 7.39
C ILE A 113 -4.61 3.41 8.37
N ILE A 114 -4.31 2.23 8.94
CA ILE A 114 -5.05 1.68 10.07
C ILE A 114 -4.31 2.10 11.33
N ASP A 115 -4.86 3.06 12.09
CA ASP A 115 -4.34 3.46 13.39
C ASP A 115 -5.02 2.61 14.47
N VAL A 116 -4.28 1.64 15.01
CA VAL A 116 -4.82 0.63 15.94
C VAL A 116 -5.12 1.23 17.32
N PRO A 117 -4.23 2.02 17.94
CA PRO A 117 -4.53 2.67 19.21
C PRO A 117 -5.75 3.61 19.18
N GLN A 118 -5.94 4.34 18.08
CA GLN A 118 -7.06 5.28 17.93
C GLN A 118 -8.30 4.65 17.31
N MET A 119 -8.22 3.40 16.85
CA MET A 119 -9.28 2.68 16.15
C MET A 119 -9.80 3.47 14.93
N LYS A 120 -8.89 3.97 14.11
CA LYS A 120 -9.19 4.77 12.90
C LYS A 120 -8.76 4.09 11.60
N LEU A 121 -9.57 4.24 10.57
CA LEU A 121 -9.22 4.05 9.16
C LEU A 121 -8.99 5.43 8.53
N ILE A 122 -7.74 5.85 8.47
CA ILE A 122 -7.36 7.16 7.96
C ILE A 122 -7.22 7.05 6.43
N TYR A 123 -8.00 7.89 5.73
CA TYR A 123 -8.01 8.01 4.27
C TYR A 123 -7.20 9.24 3.86
N LEU A 124 -6.03 9.02 3.25
CA LEU A 124 -5.17 10.09 2.73
C LEU A 124 -5.20 10.09 1.21
N ASP A 125 -5.58 11.23 0.65
CA ASP A 125 -5.74 11.40 -0.78
C ASP A 125 -5.28 12.79 -1.23
N SER A 126 -4.27 12.82 -2.09
CA SER A 126 -3.71 14.05 -2.65
C SER A 126 -4.55 14.61 -3.80
N LEU A 127 -5.49 13.85 -4.36
CA LEU A 127 -6.43 14.29 -5.38
C LEU A 127 -7.85 13.87 -4.97
N ARG A 128 -8.33 14.49 -3.90
CA ARG A 128 -9.62 14.15 -3.30
C ARG A 128 -10.76 14.54 -4.24
N ASP A 129 -11.53 13.55 -4.66
CA ASP A 129 -12.82 13.74 -5.33
C ASP A 129 -13.93 13.20 -4.42
N PRO A 130 -14.87 14.05 -3.96
CA PRO A 130 -16.02 13.60 -3.17
C PRO A 130 -16.88 12.52 -3.85
N HIS A 131 -16.91 12.47 -5.19
CA HIS A 131 -17.71 11.47 -5.92
C HIS A 131 -17.06 10.08 -5.88
N GLU A 132 -15.73 10.02 -5.72
CA GLU A 132 -14.96 8.78 -5.67
C GLU A 132 -14.70 8.29 -4.23
N ALA A 133 -14.97 9.14 -3.23
CA ALA A 133 -14.65 8.87 -1.82
C ALA A 133 -15.31 7.58 -1.30
N ASP A 134 -16.58 7.34 -1.64
CA ASP A 134 -17.31 6.14 -1.19
C ASP A 134 -16.75 4.85 -1.81
N ALA A 135 -16.35 4.89 -3.07
CA ALA A 135 -15.71 3.76 -3.75
C ALA A 135 -14.34 3.46 -3.12
N ARG A 136 -13.53 4.49 -2.89
CA ARG A 136 -12.20 4.39 -2.23
C ARG A 136 -12.33 3.82 -0.81
N LYS A 137 -13.25 4.36 0.00
CA LYS A 137 -13.53 3.85 1.36
C LYS A 137 -14.05 2.41 1.35
N THR A 138 -14.87 2.04 0.36
CA THR A 138 -15.30 0.65 0.19
C THR A 138 -14.12 -0.27 -0.08
N GLY A 139 -13.15 0.16 -0.91
CA GLY A 139 -11.88 -0.54 -1.12
C GLY A 139 -11.10 -0.72 0.18
N MET A 140 -10.97 0.35 0.98
CA MET A 140 -10.31 0.30 2.30
C MET A 140 -10.96 -0.72 3.23
N LEU A 141 -12.30 -0.75 3.33
CA LEU A 141 -13.02 -1.72 4.15
C LEU A 141 -12.76 -3.17 3.71
N ARG A 142 -12.72 -3.43 2.40
CA ARG A 142 -12.40 -4.76 1.86
C ARG A 142 -11.01 -5.21 2.28
N VAL A 143 -10.02 -4.31 2.21
CA VAL A 143 -8.65 -4.63 2.64
C VAL A 143 -8.57 -4.82 4.16
N ALA A 144 -9.21 -3.96 4.94
CA ALA A 144 -9.25 -4.09 6.39
C ALA A 144 -9.87 -5.43 6.83
N LEU A 145 -10.98 -5.83 6.21
CA LEU A 145 -11.62 -7.13 6.45
C LEU A 145 -10.74 -8.31 6.00
N TYR A 146 -10.06 -8.18 4.86
CA TYR A 146 -9.13 -9.19 4.39
C TYR A 146 -7.99 -9.42 5.40
N LEU A 147 -7.42 -8.34 5.94
CA LEU A 147 -6.37 -8.40 6.97
C LEU A 147 -6.83 -9.06 8.28
N GLU A 148 -8.09 -8.84 8.70
CA GLU A 148 -8.66 -9.58 9.82
C GLU A 148 -8.67 -11.09 9.55
N GLY A 149 -9.03 -11.50 8.33
CA GLY A 149 -8.97 -12.88 7.86
C GLY A 149 -7.56 -13.47 7.86
N LEU A 150 -6.57 -12.73 7.35
CA LEU A 150 -5.17 -13.16 7.30
C LEU A 150 -4.55 -13.38 8.68
N THR A 151 -4.97 -12.56 9.64
CA THR A 151 -4.43 -12.60 10.99
C THR A 151 -5.14 -13.62 11.87
N LEU A 152 -6.09 -14.43 11.36
CA LEU A 152 -6.85 -15.40 12.15
C LEU A 152 -5.96 -16.44 12.85
N GLY A 153 -6.41 -16.89 14.03
CA GLY A 153 -5.76 -17.94 14.81
C GLY A 153 -4.84 -17.42 15.93
N LYS A 154 -4.58 -18.30 16.90
CA LYS A 154 -3.83 -17.97 18.13
C LYS A 154 -2.37 -17.61 17.87
N THR A 155 -1.77 -18.09 16.78
CA THR A 155 -0.36 -17.82 16.45
C THR A 155 -0.10 -16.35 16.10
N TRP A 156 -1.14 -15.57 15.84
CA TRP A 156 -1.04 -14.14 15.58
C TRP A 156 -1.16 -13.27 16.82
N LEU A 157 -1.48 -13.86 17.97
CA LEU A 157 -1.61 -13.16 19.25
C LEU A 157 -0.37 -13.39 20.11
N SER A 158 -0.07 -12.43 21.00
CA SER A 158 1.05 -12.52 21.94
C SER A 158 0.84 -13.54 23.07
N GLY A 159 -0.42 -13.85 23.42
CA GLY A 159 -0.73 -14.78 24.50
C GLY A 159 -2.22 -14.86 24.83
N GLU A 160 -2.50 -15.48 25.97
CA GLU A 160 -3.85 -15.57 26.53
C GLU A 160 -4.36 -14.18 26.96
N GLY A 161 -5.62 -13.87 26.67
CA GLY A 161 -6.21 -12.55 26.95
C GLY A 161 -5.88 -11.45 25.93
N ALA A 162 -4.98 -11.70 24.97
CA ALA A 162 -4.68 -10.75 23.90
C ALA A 162 -5.93 -10.46 23.04
N LEU A 163 -6.21 -9.18 22.81
CA LEU A 163 -7.33 -8.74 22.02
C LEU A 163 -6.93 -8.57 20.56
N ARG A 164 -7.75 -9.14 19.68
CA ARG A 164 -7.61 -8.97 18.24
C ARG A 164 -8.29 -7.67 17.80
N PRO A 165 -7.60 -6.76 17.12
CA PRO A 165 -8.25 -5.59 16.54
C PRO A 165 -9.19 -6.01 15.41
N ARG A 166 -10.36 -5.35 15.33
CA ARG A 166 -11.31 -5.47 14.22
C ARG A 166 -11.19 -4.25 13.32
N PHE A 167 -10.19 -4.25 12.45
CA PHE A 167 -9.84 -3.13 11.59
C PHE A 167 -11.02 -2.60 10.76
N SER A 168 -11.87 -3.50 10.24
CA SER A 168 -13.05 -3.16 9.45
C SER A 168 -14.16 -2.45 10.24
N ALA A 169 -14.09 -2.47 11.57
CA ALA A 169 -15.02 -1.81 12.47
C ALA A 169 -14.48 -0.46 13.00
N PHE A 170 -13.29 -0.03 12.56
CA PHE A 170 -12.71 1.25 12.93
C PHE A 170 -13.40 2.40 12.21
N GLU A 171 -13.43 3.57 12.86
CA GLU A 171 -14.08 4.76 12.29
C GLU A 171 -13.19 5.40 11.23
N PHE A 172 -13.81 5.92 10.16
CA PHE A 172 -13.06 6.68 9.17
C PHE A 172 -12.58 8.02 9.72
N GLU A 173 -11.38 8.41 9.31
CA GLU A 173 -10.84 9.75 9.50
C GLU A 173 -10.32 10.27 8.15
N GLU A 174 -10.63 11.53 7.85
CA GLU A 174 -10.31 12.17 6.57
C GLU A 174 -9.60 13.49 6.86
N PRO A 175 -8.32 13.46 7.26
CA PRO A 175 -7.61 14.69 7.61
C PRO A 175 -7.43 15.57 6.37
N ASP A 176 -7.32 16.88 6.59
CA ASP A 176 -6.93 17.81 5.53
C ASP A 176 -5.45 17.62 5.19
N VAL A 177 -5.18 17.22 3.95
CA VAL A 177 -3.83 17.01 3.42
C VAL A 177 -3.58 17.93 2.23
N PRO A 178 -2.32 18.32 1.97
CA PRO A 178 -1.98 19.05 0.76
C PRO A 178 -2.50 18.30 -0.49
N GLN A 179 -3.05 19.06 -1.43
CA GLN A 179 -3.60 18.52 -2.67
C GLN A 179 -2.61 18.72 -3.81
N GLN A 180 -2.49 17.72 -4.67
CA GLN A 180 -1.74 17.78 -5.91
C GLN A 180 -2.48 18.61 -6.96
N GLU A 181 -1.74 19.09 -7.96
CA GLU A 181 -2.34 19.72 -9.12
C GLU A 181 -3.23 18.73 -9.89
N GLY A 182 -4.44 19.13 -10.29
CA GLY A 182 -5.45 18.21 -10.84
C GLY A 182 -5.04 17.48 -12.13
N SER A 183 -4.07 18.01 -12.88
CA SER A 183 -3.51 17.38 -14.08
C SER A 183 -2.14 16.71 -13.85
N SER A 184 -1.71 16.59 -12.60
CA SER A 184 -0.46 15.91 -12.25
C SER A 184 -0.63 14.39 -12.25
N MET A 185 0.49 13.68 -12.43
CA MET A 185 0.56 12.21 -12.33
C MET A 185 1.24 11.77 -11.02
N ASP A 186 1.22 12.65 -10.02
CA ASP A 186 2.08 12.55 -8.84
C ASP A 186 1.46 11.75 -7.69
N CYS A 187 0.26 11.16 -7.86
CA CYS A 187 -0.46 10.50 -6.77
C CYS A 187 0.34 9.38 -6.10
N GLY A 188 1.09 8.60 -6.89
CA GLY A 188 2.02 7.60 -6.35
C GLY A 188 3.19 8.22 -5.57
N LEU A 189 3.66 9.41 -5.95
CA LEU A 189 4.71 10.12 -5.23
C LEU A 189 4.19 10.61 -3.88
N TRP A 190 2.95 11.14 -3.84
CA TRP A 190 2.28 11.54 -2.60
C TRP A 190 2.07 10.38 -1.64
N VAL A 191 1.74 9.19 -2.14
CA VAL A 191 1.63 7.97 -1.32
C VAL A 191 2.98 7.52 -0.75
N ALA A 192 4.08 7.81 -1.44
CA ALA A 192 5.43 7.38 -1.06
C ALA A 192 6.18 8.32 -0.09
N GLN A 193 5.59 9.48 0.26
CA GLN A 193 6.21 10.49 1.13
C GLN A 193 6.26 10.11 2.62
#